data_AF-A0AAE4EXA8-F1
#
_entry.id   AF-A0AAE4EXA8-F1
#
_cell.length_a   1.000
_cell.length_b   1.000
_cell.length_c   1.000
_cell.angle_alpha   90.00
_cell.angle_beta   90.00
_cell.angle_gamma   90.00
#
_symmetry.space_group_name_H-M   'P 1'
#
loop_
_entity.id
_entity.type
_entity.pdbx_description
1 polymer ?
#
loop_
_entity_poly.entity_id
_entity_poly.type
_entity_poly.pdbx_seq_one_letter_code
_entity_poly.pdbx_strand_id
1 'polypeptide(L)'
;MLEVMRRALNGETDTPPAWDELDLVDITVDGVRHTVVVLGYGLLLTLVLAIPGAMIIGGGLGGSEGLLVAGVLVIALLYFAGVIAMTVILPVATGSFLRADSIAAGFDRDVLTSVGTNRTMLMAVVMAFAVNIIVSIGSTLLGITLIGYFAVPFLAFIGQSAIMYVWGCGFADAYEEEYGEPPLATATSGTHTGRATTGTVSGVDDQMGDNDVNNSGWSDDTDDDGFGTSAWDDAGDSDSGGR
;
A
#
# COMPACT_ATOMS: atom_id res chain seq x y z
N MET A 1 9.57 3.10 -4.14
CA MET A 1 9.09 2.00 -4.99
C MET A 1 7.68 1.59 -4.61
N LEU A 2 7.44 1.11 -3.37
CA LEU A 2 6.09 0.80 -2.89
C LEU A 2 5.15 2.02 -2.96
N GLU A 3 5.64 3.20 -2.59
CA GLU A 3 4.86 4.44 -2.69
C GLU A 3 4.48 4.81 -4.14
N VAL A 4 5.34 4.50 -5.12
CA VAL A 4 5.03 4.71 -6.54
C VAL A 4 3.87 3.82 -6.97
N MET A 5 3.87 2.58 -6.49
CA MET A 5 2.77 1.65 -6.73
C MET A 5 1.50 2.09 -5.99
N ARG A 6 1.60 2.55 -4.73
CA ARG A 6 0.47 3.07 -3.94
C ARG A 6 -0.20 4.27 -4.61
N ARG A 7 0.57 5.24 -5.12
CA ARG A 7 0.04 6.35 -5.92
C ARG A 7 -0.58 5.90 -7.24
N ALA A 8 0.05 4.96 -7.94
CA ALA A 8 -0.54 4.38 -9.16
C ALA A 8 -1.87 3.69 -8.88
N LEU A 9 -2.01 3.02 -7.73
CA LEU A 9 -3.27 2.43 -7.27
C LEU A 9 -4.34 3.48 -6.90
N ASN A 10 -3.91 4.68 -6.46
CA ASN A 10 -4.79 5.82 -6.19
C ASN A 10 -5.16 6.63 -7.45
N GLY A 11 -4.56 6.31 -8.61
CA GLY A 11 -4.69 7.13 -9.83
C GLY A 11 -3.91 8.44 -9.80
N GLU A 12 -3.02 8.64 -8.81
CA GLU A 12 -2.19 9.82 -8.64
C GLU A 12 -0.91 9.71 -9.50
N THR A 13 -1.05 9.71 -10.82
CA THR A 13 0.05 9.43 -11.75
C THR A 13 0.80 10.68 -12.23
N ASP A 14 0.29 11.88 -11.96
CA ASP A 14 0.77 13.13 -12.56
C ASP A 14 2.00 13.74 -11.86
N THR A 15 2.23 13.43 -10.58
CA THR A 15 3.31 14.02 -9.79
C THR A 15 4.16 12.96 -9.07
N PRO A 16 5.50 12.96 -9.26
CA PRO A 16 6.38 12.09 -8.50
C PRO A 16 6.37 12.48 -7.01
N PRO A 17 6.56 11.53 -6.09
CA PRO A 17 6.61 11.81 -4.66
C PRO A 17 7.74 12.77 -4.31
N ALA A 18 7.41 13.85 -3.61
CA ALA A 18 8.37 14.80 -3.10
C ALA A 18 9.02 14.25 -1.82
N TRP A 19 10.31 14.53 -1.62
CA TRP A 19 11.09 13.96 -0.52
C TRP A 19 10.62 14.41 0.88
N ASP A 20 9.96 15.56 0.96
CA ASP A 20 9.39 16.15 2.16
C ASP A 20 8.03 15.57 2.54
N GLU A 21 7.34 14.92 1.61
CA GLU A 21 6.05 14.23 1.85
C GLU A 21 6.23 12.78 2.31
N LEU A 22 7.43 12.20 2.14
CA LEU A 22 7.71 10.80 2.43
C LEU A 22 7.95 10.59 3.94
N ASP A 23 7.01 9.91 4.61
CA ASP A 23 7.29 9.35 5.93
C ASP A 23 8.22 8.13 5.80
N LEU A 24 9.51 8.38 6.01
CA LEU A 24 10.55 7.37 5.91
C LEU A 24 10.33 6.20 6.88
N VAL A 25 9.69 6.43 8.03
CA VAL A 25 9.41 5.38 9.01
C VAL A 25 8.34 4.44 8.46
N ASP A 26 7.23 5.00 7.98
CA ASP A 26 6.12 4.23 7.43
C ASP A 26 6.55 3.42 6.20
N ILE A 27 7.27 4.07 5.28
CA ILE A 27 7.82 3.40 4.08
C ILE A 27 8.79 2.27 4.45
N THR A 28 9.57 2.44 5.53
CA THR A 28 10.48 1.39 6.01
C THR A 28 9.69 0.22 6.58
N VAL A 29 8.65 0.49 7.38
CA VAL A 29 7.77 -0.55 7.94
C VAL A 29 7.07 -1.32 6.82
N ASP A 30 6.53 -0.61 5.82
CA ASP A 30 5.92 -1.22 4.64
C ASP A 30 6.92 -2.04 3.83
N GLY A 31 8.15 -1.56 3.69
CA GLY A 31 9.24 -2.31 3.07
C GLY A 31 9.55 -3.61 3.82
N VAL A 32 9.58 -3.58 5.15
CA VAL A 32 9.79 -4.78 5.98
C VAL A 32 8.62 -5.75 5.85
N ARG A 33 7.38 -5.28 5.91
CA ARG A 33 6.18 -6.11 5.73
C ARG A 33 6.14 -6.74 4.33
N HIS A 34 6.45 -5.96 3.30
CA HIS A 34 6.55 -6.47 1.94
C HIS A 34 7.68 -7.51 1.80
N THR A 35 8.81 -7.31 2.46
CA THR A 35 9.90 -8.30 2.50
C THR A 35 9.42 -9.63 3.10
N VAL A 36 8.57 -9.61 4.14
CA VAL A 36 7.96 -10.82 4.69
C VAL A 36 7.07 -11.53 3.67
N VAL A 37 6.28 -10.79 2.88
CA VAL A 37 5.47 -11.36 1.78
C VAL A 37 6.37 -12.04 0.74
N VAL A 38 7.38 -11.34 0.24
CA VAL A 38 8.33 -11.88 -0.76
C VAL A 38 9.08 -13.10 -0.20
N LEU A 39 9.51 -13.06 1.06
CA LEU A 39 10.14 -14.19 1.72
C LEU A 39 9.18 -15.37 1.87
N GLY A 40 7.91 -15.15 2.18
CA GLY A 40 6.91 -16.22 2.26
C GLY A 40 6.78 -16.97 0.92
N TYR A 41 6.72 -16.23 -0.18
CA TYR A 41 6.71 -16.79 -1.53
C TYR A 41 8.03 -17.48 -1.90
N GLY A 42 9.18 -16.87 -1.60
CA GLY A 42 10.49 -17.47 -1.85
C GLY A 42 10.72 -18.75 -1.04
N LEU A 43 10.28 -18.77 0.22
CA LEU A 43 10.34 -19.94 1.08
C LEU A 43 9.42 -21.05 0.57
N LEU A 44 8.19 -20.71 0.14
CA LEU A 44 7.27 -21.67 -0.47
C LEU A 44 7.91 -22.34 -1.70
N LEU A 45 8.48 -21.55 -2.62
CA LEU A 45 9.17 -22.08 -3.79
C LEU A 45 10.35 -22.97 -3.40
N THR A 46 11.15 -22.54 -2.42
CA THR A 46 12.28 -23.32 -1.91
C THR A 46 11.83 -24.65 -1.31
N LEU A 47 10.74 -24.65 -0.55
CA LEU A 47 10.18 -25.86 0.07
C LEU A 47 9.65 -26.84 -0.99
N VAL A 48 8.96 -26.33 -2.01
CA VAL A 48 8.47 -27.11 -3.15
C VAL A 48 9.63 -27.80 -3.89
N LEU A 49 10.78 -27.12 -4.03
CA LEU A 49 11.97 -27.66 -4.69
C LEU A 49 12.82 -28.54 -3.78
N ALA A 50 12.75 -28.36 -2.46
CA ALA A 50 13.54 -29.12 -1.50
C ALA A 50 13.18 -30.62 -1.50
N ILE A 51 11.90 -30.96 -1.67
CA ILE A 51 11.41 -32.35 -1.69
C ILE A 51 12.01 -33.15 -2.85
N PRO A 52 11.84 -32.74 -4.14
CA PRO A 52 12.48 -33.43 -5.25
C PRO A 52 14.01 -33.34 -5.16
N GLY A 53 14.56 -32.20 -4.70
CA GLY A 53 15.99 -32.01 -4.43
C GLY A 53 16.58 -33.09 -3.55
N ALA A 54 15.97 -33.34 -2.39
CA ALA A 54 16.41 -34.35 -1.43
C ALA A 54 16.35 -35.76 -2.03
N MET A 55 15.29 -36.08 -2.79
CA MET A 55 15.14 -37.39 -3.45
C MET A 55 16.24 -37.64 -4.48
N ILE A 56 16.62 -36.62 -5.24
CA ILE A 56 17.64 -36.72 -6.30
C ILE A 56 19.04 -36.86 -5.69
N ILE A 57 19.34 -36.10 -4.64
CA ILE A 57 20.59 -36.24 -3.89
C ILE A 57 20.67 -37.65 -3.29
N GLY A 58 19.58 -38.17 -2.71
CA GLY A 58 19.52 -39.53 -2.16
C GLY A 58 19.72 -40.61 -3.23
N GLY A 59 19.08 -40.49 -4.40
CA GLY A 59 19.24 -41.43 -5.52
C GLY A 59 20.63 -41.40 -6.16
N GLY A 60 21.25 -40.22 -6.22
CA GLY A 60 22.61 -40.06 -6.71
C GLY A 60 23.67 -40.69 -5.82
N LEU A 61 23.53 -40.56 -4.50
CA LEU A 61 24.35 -41.28 -3.53
C LEU A 61 24.18 -42.81 -3.66
N GLY A 62 23.05 -43.28 -4.19
CA GLY A 62 22.79 -44.68 -4.52
C GLY A 62 23.45 -45.21 -5.81
N GLY A 63 24.27 -44.40 -6.50
CA GLY A 63 25.05 -44.83 -7.67
C GLY A 63 24.28 -44.79 -9.00
N SER A 64 23.16 -44.08 -9.06
CA SER A 64 22.32 -43.98 -10.27
C SER A 64 22.53 -42.65 -11.01
N GLU A 65 23.59 -42.56 -11.80
CA GLU A 65 23.96 -41.34 -12.55
C GLU A 65 22.85 -40.85 -13.51
N GLY A 66 22.12 -41.78 -14.14
CA GLY A 66 20.97 -41.43 -14.98
C GLY A 66 19.82 -40.77 -14.22
N LEU A 67 19.61 -41.15 -12.96
CA LEU A 67 18.61 -40.55 -12.08
C LEU A 67 19.03 -39.14 -11.64
N LEU A 68 20.33 -38.90 -11.46
CA LEU A 68 20.86 -37.58 -11.15
C LEU A 68 20.60 -36.59 -12.28
N VAL A 69 20.95 -36.95 -13.51
CA VAL A 69 20.75 -36.07 -14.67
C VAL A 69 19.26 -35.80 -14.91
N ALA A 70 18.43 -36.86 -14.94
CA ALA A 70 16.98 -36.72 -15.09
C ALA A 70 16.39 -35.88 -13.95
N GLY A 71 16.86 -36.10 -12.72
CA GLY A 71 16.45 -35.35 -11.55
C GLY A 71 16.76 -33.87 -11.64
N VAL A 72 18.00 -33.51 -11.99
CA VAL A 72 18.41 -32.12 -12.17
C VAL A 72 17.56 -31.42 -13.24
N LEU A 73 17.28 -32.10 -14.36
CA LEU A 73 16.40 -31.55 -15.40
C LEU A 73 14.98 -31.30 -14.89
N VAL A 74 14.42 -32.21 -14.09
CA VAL A 74 13.10 -32.04 -13.48
C VAL A 74 13.10 -30.88 -12.49
N ILE A 75 14.11 -30.76 -11.62
CA ILE A 75 14.23 -29.62 -10.69
C ILE A 75 14.36 -28.32 -11.48
N ALA A 76 15.19 -28.28 -12.52
CA ALA A 76 15.38 -27.10 -13.35
C ALA A 76 14.07 -26.68 -14.01
N LEU A 77 13.28 -27.63 -14.52
CA LEU A 77 11.97 -27.36 -15.10
C LEU A 77 10.98 -26.84 -14.04
N LEU A 78 10.94 -27.46 -12.86
CA LEU A 78 10.10 -27.01 -11.74
C LEU A 78 10.49 -25.61 -11.25
N TYR A 79 11.79 -25.33 -11.15
CA TYR A 79 12.31 -24.02 -10.79
C TYR A 79 11.92 -22.99 -11.85
N PHE A 80 12.10 -23.32 -13.13
CA PHE A 80 11.72 -22.44 -14.23
C PHE A 80 10.22 -22.13 -14.22
N ALA A 81 9.36 -23.14 -14.05
CA ALA A 81 7.93 -22.94 -13.90
C ALA A 81 7.58 -22.09 -12.66
N GLY A 82 8.26 -22.32 -11.54
CA GLY A 82 8.10 -21.55 -10.31
C GLY A 82 8.51 -20.08 -10.47
N VAL A 83 9.59 -19.79 -11.19
CA VAL A 83 10.02 -18.41 -11.49
C VAL A 83 9.00 -17.71 -12.40
N ILE A 84 8.47 -18.40 -13.41
CA ILE A 84 7.40 -17.85 -14.25
C ILE A 84 6.17 -17.53 -13.39
N ALA A 85 5.74 -18.47 -12.55
CA ALA A 85 4.62 -18.27 -11.64
C ALA A 85 4.86 -17.06 -10.72
N MET A 86 6.05 -16.94 -10.13
CA MET A 86 6.42 -15.79 -9.28
C MET A 86 6.38 -14.46 -10.01
N THR A 87 6.72 -14.45 -11.30
CA THR A 87 6.71 -13.23 -12.11
C THR A 87 5.30 -12.65 -12.25
N VAL A 88 4.26 -13.48 -12.16
CA VAL A 88 2.85 -13.05 -12.20
C VAL A 88 2.28 -12.86 -10.78
N ILE A 89 2.62 -13.75 -9.86
CA ILE A 89 2.07 -13.75 -8.50
C ILE A 89 2.59 -12.57 -7.68
N LEU A 90 3.88 -12.24 -7.77
CA LEU A 90 4.47 -11.18 -6.93
C LEU A 90 3.87 -9.80 -7.18
N PRO A 91 3.66 -9.35 -8.43
CA PRO A 91 2.98 -8.08 -8.70
C PRO A 91 1.57 -8.02 -8.10
N VAL A 92 0.79 -9.09 -8.25
CA VAL A 92 -0.59 -9.16 -7.72
C VAL A 92 -0.59 -9.17 -6.19
N ALA A 93 0.29 -9.97 -5.58
CA ALA A 93 0.46 -10.02 -4.13
C ALA A 93 0.93 -8.67 -3.56
N THR A 94 1.74 -7.92 -4.30
CA THR A 94 2.17 -6.58 -3.91
C THR A 94 1.01 -5.59 -3.96
N GLY A 95 0.19 -5.65 -5.02
CA GLY A 95 -1.00 -4.81 -5.15
C GLY A 95 -2.04 -5.08 -4.07
N SER A 96 -2.32 -6.35 -3.77
CA SER A 96 -3.25 -6.73 -2.70
C SER A 96 -2.73 -6.36 -1.30
N PHE A 97 -1.42 -6.49 -1.07
CA PHE A 97 -0.76 -6.04 0.16
C PHE A 97 -0.94 -4.52 0.36
N LEU A 98 -0.64 -3.71 -0.66
CA LEU A 98 -0.73 -2.26 -0.58
C LEU A 98 -2.18 -1.76 -0.46
N ARG A 99 -3.13 -2.46 -1.09
CA ARG A 99 -4.56 -2.17 -0.97
C ARG A 99 -5.06 -2.32 0.46
N ALA A 100 -4.76 -3.46 1.09
CA ALA A 100 -5.35 -3.83 2.38
C ALA A 100 -4.45 -3.48 3.58
N ASP A 101 -3.29 -2.89 3.32
CA ASP A 101 -2.22 -2.59 4.29
C ASP A 101 -1.90 -3.77 5.23
N SER A 102 -1.94 -4.99 4.68
CA SER A 102 -1.88 -6.22 5.46
C SER A 102 -1.11 -7.32 4.74
N ILE A 103 -0.17 -7.95 5.46
CA ILE A 103 0.62 -9.09 4.96
C ILE A 103 -0.29 -10.24 4.50
N ALA A 104 -1.40 -10.48 5.22
CA ALA A 104 -2.32 -11.57 4.90
C ALA A 104 -2.99 -11.39 3.53
N ALA A 105 -3.28 -10.15 3.14
CA ALA A 105 -3.88 -9.84 1.84
C ALA A 105 -2.94 -10.16 0.67
N GLY A 106 -1.61 -10.13 0.90
CA GLY A 106 -0.61 -10.59 -0.07
C GLY A 106 -0.72 -12.09 -0.43
N PHE A 107 -1.46 -12.88 0.36
CA PHE A 107 -1.67 -14.32 0.17
C PHE A 107 -3.13 -14.68 -0.13
N ASP A 108 -3.98 -13.69 -0.44
CA ASP A 108 -5.37 -13.94 -0.78
C ASP A 108 -5.47 -14.68 -2.13
N ARG A 109 -5.84 -15.97 -2.06
CA ARG A 109 -5.88 -16.85 -3.23
C ARG A 109 -6.93 -16.40 -4.26
N ASP A 110 -8.04 -15.83 -3.82
CA ASP A 110 -9.12 -15.46 -4.72
C ASP A 110 -8.70 -14.26 -5.57
N VAL A 111 -8.05 -13.27 -4.95
CA VAL A 111 -7.46 -12.12 -5.67
C VAL A 111 -6.30 -12.56 -6.57
N LEU A 112 -5.43 -13.46 -6.09
CA LEU A 112 -4.27 -13.92 -6.86
C LEU A 112 -4.68 -14.67 -8.13
N THR A 113 -5.74 -15.46 -8.07
CA THR A 113 -6.21 -16.24 -9.22
C THR A 113 -7.05 -15.41 -10.18
N SER A 114 -7.97 -14.58 -9.69
CA SER A 114 -8.80 -13.70 -10.53
C SER A 114 -7.96 -12.64 -11.25
N VAL A 115 -7.25 -11.79 -10.49
CA VAL A 115 -6.45 -10.69 -11.05
C VAL A 115 -5.21 -11.22 -11.76
N GLY A 116 -4.57 -12.27 -11.23
CA GLY A 116 -3.37 -12.84 -11.85
C GLY A 116 -3.61 -13.55 -13.19
N THR A 117 -4.84 -13.97 -13.47
CA THR A 117 -5.21 -14.55 -14.78
C THR A 117 -5.88 -13.55 -15.72
N ASN A 118 -6.15 -12.33 -15.25
CA ASN A 118 -6.71 -11.26 -16.07
C ASN A 118 -5.69 -10.82 -17.15
N ARG A 119 -6.17 -10.65 -18.39
CA ARG A 119 -5.38 -10.25 -19.55
C ARG A 119 -4.67 -8.90 -19.34
N THR A 120 -5.34 -7.96 -18.69
CA THR A 120 -4.83 -6.62 -18.38
C THR A 120 -3.61 -6.70 -17.45
N MET A 121 -3.69 -7.55 -16.42
CA MET A 121 -2.58 -7.79 -15.51
C MET A 121 -1.41 -8.51 -16.22
N LEU A 122 -1.70 -9.53 -17.02
CA LEU A 122 -0.67 -10.23 -17.80
C LEU A 122 0.05 -9.28 -18.77
N MET A 123 -0.67 -8.34 -19.37
CA MET A 123 -0.08 -7.32 -20.24
C MET A 123 0.84 -6.38 -19.46
N ALA A 124 0.45 -5.97 -18.25
CA ALA A 124 1.29 -5.17 -17.38
C ALA A 124 2.58 -5.91 -16.97
N VAL A 125 2.52 -7.21 -16.69
CA VAL A 125 3.70 -8.05 -16.43
C VAL A 125 4.65 -8.08 -17.65
N VAL A 126 4.10 -8.23 -18.86
CA VAL A 126 4.90 -8.18 -20.10
C VAL A 126 5.52 -6.80 -20.31
N MET A 127 4.80 -5.72 -20.02
CA MET A 127 5.34 -4.36 -20.10
C MET A 127 6.46 -4.13 -19.09
N ALA A 128 6.31 -4.60 -17.86
CA ALA A 128 7.38 -4.56 -16.86
C ALA A 128 8.61 -5.37 -17.29
N PHE A 129 8.40 -6.50 -17.96
CA PHE A 129 9.49 -7.26 -18.55
C PHE A 129 10.23 -6.48 -19.65
N ALA A 130 9.49 -5.74 -20.49
CA ALA A 130 10.09 -4.85 -21.48
C ALA A 130 10.91 -3.72 -20.84
N VAL A 131 10.40 -3.11 -19.76
CA VAL A 131 11.15 -2.11 -18.97
C VAL A 131 12.44 -2.73 -18.41
N ASN A 132 12.37 -3.95 -17.87
CA ASN A 132 13.54 -4.66 -17.36
C ASN A 132 14.61 -4.86 -18.45
N ILE A 133 14.21 -5.25 -19.66
CA ILE A 133 15.15 -5.38 -20.80
C ILE A 133 15.84 -4.04 -21.09
N ILE A 134 15.08 -2.94 -21.15
CA ILE A 134 15.63 -1.60 -21.43
C ILE A 134 16.65 -1.21 -20.35
N VAL A 135 16.32 -1.43 -19.09
CA VAL A 135 17.20 -1.16 -17.94
C VAL A 135 18.45 -2.03 -17.99
N SER A 136 18.32 -3.30 -18.36
CA SER A 136 19.43 -4.24 -18.49
C SER A 136 20.40 -3.85 -19.61
N ILE A 137 19.88 -3.44 -20.76
CA ILE A 137 20.68 -2.91 -21.87
C ILE A 137 21.40 -1.63 -21.43
N GLY A 138 20.67 -0.68 -20.84
CA GLY A 138 21.26 0.56 -20.33
C GLY A 138 22.35 0.29 -19.28
N SER A 139 22.10 -0.64 -18.35
CA SER A 139 23.07 -1.03 -17.32
C SER A 139 24.32 -1.64 -17.91
N THR A 140 24.18 -2.47 -18.95
CA THR A 140 25.31 -3.08 -19.67
C THR A 140 26.14 -2.01 -20.38
N LEU A 141 25.49 -1.07 -21.08
CA LEU A 141 26.17 0.04 -21.76
C LEU A 141 26.92 0.95 -20.77
N LEU A 142 26.27 1.29 -19.65
CA LEU A 142 26.88 2.08 -18.58
C LEU A 142 28.06 1.33 -17.94
N GLY A 143 27.91 0.03 -17.72
CA GLY A 143 28.91 -0.83 -17.08
C GLY A 143 30.20 -1.02 -17.87
N ILE A 144 30.24 -0.68 -19.16
CA ILE A 144 31.48 -0.69 -19.97
C ILE A 144 32.48 0.36 -19.46
N THR A 145 32.00 1.46 -18.86
CA THR A 145 32.85 2.54 -18.37
C THR A 145 32.89 2.56 -16.85
N LEU A 146 34.04 2.89 -16.25
CA LEU A 146 34.17 2.98 -14.79
C LEU A 146 33.23 4.04 -14.20
N ILE A 147 33.07 5.18 -14.89
CA ILE A 147 32.15 6.25 -14.49
C ILE A 147 30.69 5.80 -14.66
N GLY A 148 30.35 5.17 -15.79
CA GLY A 148 28.99 4.67 -16.03
C GLY A 148 28.60 3.56 -15.05
N TYR A 149 29.55 2.75 -14.57
CA TYR A 149 29.29 1.75 -13.53
C TYR A 149 28.72 2.38 -12.24
N PHE A 150 29.14 3.60 -11.87
CA PHE A 150 28.55 4.33 -10.75
C PHE A 150 27.12 4.82 -11.03
N ALA A 151 26.74 4.99 -12.30
CA ALA A 151 25.39 5.38 -12.70
C ALA A 151 24.41 4.19 -12.80
N VAL A 152 24.91 2.94 -12.87
CA VAL A 152 24.09 1.71 -12.88
C VAL A 152 23.10 1.64 -11.71
N PRO A 153 23.47 1.87 -10.44
CA PRO A 153 22.50 1.82 -9.34
C PRO A 153 21.37 2.85 -9.47
N PHE A 154 21.65 4.03 -10.01
CA PHE A 154 20.63 5.06 -10.25
C PHE A 154 19.68 4.65 -11.38
N LEU A 155 20.22 4.11 -12.47
CA LEU A 155 19.41 3.58 -13.57
C LEU A 155 18.55 2.40 -13.10
N ALA A 156 19.11 1.51 -12.27
CA ALA A 156 18.38 0.40 -11.67
C ALA A 156 17.23 0.92 -10.79
N PHE A 157 17.47 1.95 -9.96
CA PHE A 157 16.43 2.56 -9.14
C PHE A 157 15.27 3.12 -9.97
N ILE A 158 15.58 3.86 -11.05
CA ILE A 158 14.57 4.41 -11.97
C ILE A 158 13.81 3.26 -12.66
N GLY A 159 14.54 2.25 -13.14
CA GLY A 159 13.97 1.08 -13.79
C GLY A 159 13.01 0.30 -12.91
N GLN A 160 13.42 0.03 -11.66
CA GLN A 160 12.58 -0.67 -10.68
C GLN A 160 11.37 0.18 -10.27
N SER A 161 11.50 1.50 -10.20
CA SER A 161 10.35 2.39 -9.94
C SER A 161 9.34 2.37 -11.10
N ALA A 162 9.82 2.35 -12.35
CA ALA A 162 8.97 2.24 -13.53
C ALA A 162 8.26 0.87 -13.61
N ILE A 163 8.94 -0.21 -13.24
CA ILE A 163 8.32 -1.55 -13.13
C ILE A 163 7.19 -1.54 -12.10
N MET A 164 7.43 -0.96 -10.93
CA MET A 164 6.41 -0.84 -9.88
C MET A 164 5.21 0.02 -10.30
N TYR A 165 5.46 1.10 -11.06
CA TYR A 165 4.40 1.91 -11.65
C TYR A 165 3.54 1.09 -12.62
N VAL A 166 4.17 0.38 -13.55
CA VAL A 166 3.47 -0.47 -14.53
C VAL A 166 2.65 -1.56 -13.82
N TRP A 167 3.21 -2.17 -12.76
CA TRP A 167 2.48 -3.13 -11.94
C TRP A 167 1.31 -2.50 -11.19
N GLY A 168 1.47 -1.30 -10.66
CA GLY A 168 0.41 -0.56 -9.96
C GLY A 168 -0.76 -0.24 -10.87
N CYS A 169 -0.52 0.37 -12.04
CA CYS A 169 -1.57 0.65 -13.01
C CYS A 169 -2.23 -0.64 -13.52
N GLY A 170 -1.43 -1.64 -13.89
CA GLY A 170 -1.95 -2.91 -14.38
C GLY A 170 -2.81 -3.66 -13.37
N PHE A 171 -2.44 -3.61 -12.10
CA PHE A 171 -3.25 -4.16 -11.02
C PHE A 171 -4.53 -3.36 -10.81
N ALA A 172 -4.46 -2.02 -10.83
CA ALA A 172 -5.64 -1.17 -10.66
C ALA A 172 -6.68 -1.43 -11.75
N ASP A 173 -6.26 -1.42 -13.01
CA ASP A 173 -7.13 -1.65 -14.17
C ASP A 173 -7.73 -3.07 -14.13
N ALA A 174 -6.91 -4.09 -13.83
CA ALA A 174 -7.38 -5.47 -13.77
C ALA A 174 -8.32 -5.71 -12.57
N TYR A 175 -8.11 -5.01 -11.46
CA TYR A 175 -8.98 -5.09 -10.29
C TYR A 175 -10.34 -4.44 -10.58
N GLU A 176 -10.35 -3.25 -11.18
CA GLU A 176 -11.58 -2.55 -11.55
C GLU A 176 -12.39 -3.35 -12.60
N GLU A 177 -11.73 -4.00 -13.56
CA GLU A 177 -12.38 -4.87 -14.54
C GLU A 177 -13.07 -6.09 -13.89
N GLU A 178 -12.44 -6.68 -12.87
CA GLU A 178 -12.97 -7.89 -12.21
C GLU A 178 -14.02 -7.58 -11.15
N TYR A 179 -13.82 -6.52 -10.37
CA TYR A 179 -14.64 -6.20 -9.18
C TYR A 179 -15.53 -4.96 -9.35
N GLY A 180 -15.38 -4.19 -10.43
CA GLY A 180 -16.18 -3.00 -10.72
C GLY A 180 -15.91 -1.79 -9.82
N GLU A 181 -14.87 -1.86 -9.00
CA GLU A 181 -14.51 -0.82 -8.02
C GLU A 181 -13.00 -0.55 -8.05
N PRO A 182 -12.56 0.71 -7.85
CA PRO A 182 -11.15 1.03 -7.70
C PRO A 182 -10.49 0.26 -6.54
N PRO A 183 -9.21 -0.13 -6.67
CA PRO A 183 -8.54 -0.94 -5.66
C PRO A 183 -8.38 -0.21 -4.32
N LEU A 184 -8.23 1.11 -4.36
CA LEU A 184 -8.24 2.00 -3.21
C LEU A 184 -9.41 2.97 -3.42
N ALA A 185 -10.21 3.21 -2.37
CA ALA A 185 -11.28 4.19 -2.44
C ALA A 185 -10.66 5.53 -2.86
N THR A 186 -10.99 5.99 -4.06
CA THR A 186 -10.54 7.27 -4.57
C THR A 186 -10.86 8.30 -3.51
N ALA A 187 -9.86 9.06 -3.03
CA ALA A 187 -10.10 10.25 -2.23
C ALA A 187 -10.71 11.34 -3.13
N THR A 188 -11.86 11.05 -3.77
CA THR A 188 -12.54 11.99 -4.63
C THR A 188 -13.32 12.95 -3.74
N SER A 189 -12.83 14.20 -3.74
CA SER A 189 -13.62 15.41 -3.46
C SER A 189 -13.94 15.71 -1.98
N GLY A 190 -12.93 15.66 -1.12
CA GLY A 190 -12.91 16.48 0.09
C GLY A 190 -12.08 17.73 -0.17
N THR A 191 -12.74 18.86 -0.39
CA THR A 191 -12.14 20.20 -0.55
C THR A 191 -10.92 20.39 0.35
N HIS A 192 -9.76 20.61 -0.25
CA HIS A 192 -8.61 21.21 0.42
C HIS A 192 -8.94 22.68 0.73
N THR A 193 -9.92 22.92 1.61
CA THR A 193 -10.06 24.19 2.32
C THR A 193 -8.95 24.21 3.35
N GLY A 194 -8.00 25.10 3.11
CA GLY A 194 -6.71 25.16 3.80
C GLY A 194 -6.82 25.06 5.31
N ARG A 195 -5.93 24.24 5.87
CA ARG A 195 -5.49 24.36 7.25
C ARG A 195 -4.67 25.65 7.36
N ALA A 196 -5.36 26.79 7.41
CA ALA A 196 -4.77 28.04 7.84
C ALA A 196 -4.45 27.90 9.33
N THR A 197 -3.15 27.84 9.60
CA THR A 197 -2.54 27.93 10.92
C THR A 197 -3.10 29.11 11.70
N THR A 198 -3.46 28.83 12.94
CA THR A 198 -4.02 29.69 13.97
C THR A 198 -3.22 30.99 14.11
N GLY A 199 -3.72 32.07 13.51
CA GLY A 199 -3.27 33.44 13.73
C GLY A 199 -4.25 34.18 14.63
N THR A 200 -3.85 34.41 15.86
CA THR A 200 -4.52 35.27 16.83
C THR A 200 -4.71 36.67 16.24
N VAL A 201 -5.96 37.11 16.01
CA VAL A 201 -6.28 38.52 15.83
C VAL A 201 -7.41 38.89 16.78
N SER A 202 -7.01 39.65 17.80
CA SER A 202 -7.84 40.38 18.73
C SER A 202 -8.44 41.60 18.00
N GLY A 203 -9.74 41.83 18.14
CA GLY A 203 -10.43 43.00 17.58
C GLY A 203 -11.84 43.12 18.12
N VAL A 204 -12.03 44.09 19.01
CA VAL A 204 -13.22 44.46 19.77
C VAL A 204 -13.93 45.63 19.06
N ASP A 205 -15.28 45.61 19.09
CA ASP A 205 -16.29 46.68 18.86
C ASP A 205 -16.34 47.35 17.45
N ASP A 206 -17.47 47.76 16.84
CA ASP A 206 -18.77 48.18 17.38
C ASP A 206 -19.86 48.29 16.26
N GLN A 207 -21.13 48.12 16.66
CA GLN A 207 -22.38 48.80 16.24
C GLN A 207 -23.00 48.86 14.80
N MET A 208 -24.30 48.49 14.82
CA MET A 208 -25.51 49.19 14.30
C MET A 208 -26.02 48.99 12.85
N GLY A 209 -27.31 48.62 12.74
CA GLY A 209 -28.13 48.85 11.53
C GLY A 209 -29.40 48.00 11.34
N ASP A 210 -30.37 48.11 12.25
CA ASP A 210 -31.84 47.98 12.15
C ASP A 210 -32.59 47.33 10.94
N ASN A 211 -33.52 46.44 11.33
CA ASN A 211 -34.97 46.29 10.99
C ASN A 211 -35.48 45.93 9.58
N ASP A 212 -36.22 44.80 9.49
CA ASP A 212 -37.68 44.73 9.28
C ASP A 212 -38.16 43.24 9.19
N VAL A 213 -38.79 42.70 10.24
CA VAL A 213 -40.25 42.46 10.40
C VAL A 213 -40.94 41.63 9.30
N ASN A 214 -41.26 40.37 9.59
CA ASN A 214 -42.58 39.83 9.25
C ASN A 214 -43.08 38.84 10.31
N ASN A 215 -44.33 39.05 10.71
CA ASN A 215 -45.06 38.47 11.82
C ASN A 215 -46.07 37.42 11.32
N SER A 216 -46.38 36.45 12.19
CA SER A 216 -47.57 35.57 12.30
C SER A 216 -47.16 34.09 12.31
N GLY A 217 -47.55 33.25 13.26
CA GLY A 217 -48.40 33.42 14.44
C GLY A 217 -48.88 32.03 14.86
N TRP A 218 -48.57 31.60 16.08
CA TRP A 218 -49.40 30.65 16.82
C TRP A 218 -49.04 30.70 18.31
N SER A 219 -49.98 31.25 19.08
CA SER A 219 -50.07 31.15 20.53
C SER A 219 -50.92 29.93 20.88
N ASP A 220 -50.42 29.06 21.75
CA ASP A 220 -51.27 28.20 22.56
C ASP A 220 -50.68 28.18 23.97
N ASP A 221 -51.36 28.89 24.86
CA ASP A 221 -51.08 29.00 26.28
C ASP A 221 -51.83 27.85 26.98
N THR A 222 -51.10 27.01 27.72
CA THR A 222 -51.66 26.38 28.92
C THR A 222 -50.63 26.44 30.03
N ASP A 223 -50.95 27.27 31.01
CA ASP A 223 -50.37 27.33 32.33
C ASP A 223 -50.45 25.96 33.03
N ASP A 224 -49.38 25.54 33.68
CA ASP A 224 -49.49 24.93 35.01
C ASP A 224 -48.30 25.40 35.85
N ASP A 225 -48.67 25.86 37.03
CA ASP A 225 -47.90 26.26 38.20
C ASP A 225 -46.86 25.20 38.63
N GLY A 226 -45.77 25.46 39.35
CA GLY A 226 -45.43 26.49 40.33
C GLY A 226 -44.59 25.80 41.43
N PHE A 227 -43.63 26.53 42.00
CA PHE A 227 -42.72 26.18 43.11
C PHE A 227 -41.47 25.35 42.76
N GLY A 228 -40.22 25.76 43.06
CA GLY A 228 -39.71 26.89 43.82
C GLY A 228 -38.33 26.58 44.41
N THR A 229 -37.33 27.39 44.03
CA THR A 229 -36.17 27.89 44.82
C THR A 229 -35.15 26.94 45.48
N SER A 230 -33.91 27.05 44.98
CA SER A 230 -32.61 27.21 45.68
C SER A 230 -32.55 27.10 47.21
N ALA A 231 -31.65 26.25 47.72
CA ALA A 231 -30.87 26.42 48.97
C ALA A 231 -29.89 25.23 49.10
N TRP A 232 -28.90 25.35 49.98
CA TRP A 232 -27.85 24.37 50.32
C TRP A 232 -26.53 24.51 49.54
N ASP A 233 -26.06 25.76 49.47
CA ASP A 233 -24.71 26.04 49.93
C ASP A 233 -24.70 26.05 51.48
N ASP A 234 -23.57 25.57 52.03
CA ASP A 234 -23.00 25.87 53.36
C ASP A 234 -23.30 24.95 54.58
N ALA A 235 -22.21 24.31 55.06
CA ALA A 235 -21.86 23.90 56.44
C ALA A 235 -20.92 22.65 56.42
N GLY A 236 -19.72 22.62 56.98
CA GLY A 236 -18.96 23.59 57.75
C GLY A 236 -17.59 23.01 58.18
N ASP A 237 -16.67 23.92 58.49
CA ASP A 237 -15.39 23.68 59.16
C ASP A 237 -15.57 23.25 60.64
N SER A 238 -14.67 22.39 61.14
CA SER A 238 -14.01 22.40 62.49
C SER A 238 -13.37 21.02 62.74
N ASP A 239 -12.03 20.92 62.75
CA ASP A 239 -11.10 21.18 63.88
C ASP A 239 -10.97 19.99 64.85
N SER A 240 -9.74 19.43 64.97
CA SER A 240 -9.00 19.29 66.24
C SER A 240 -7.98 18.13 66.30
N GLY A 241 -6.74 18.49 66.66
CA GLY A 241 -5.79 17.67 67.43
C GLY A 241 -4.83 16.79 66.62
N GLY A 242 -3.52 16.99 66.58
CA GLY A 242 -2.63 17.56 67.60
C GLY A 242 -1.92 16.44 68.37
N ARG A 243 -0.78 15.97 67.85
CA ARG A 243 0.46 15.63 68.57
C ARG A 243 1.55 15.18 67.60
#